data_AF-A0A914FZN0-F1
#
_entry.id   AF-A0A914FZN0-F1
#
_cell.length_a   1.000
_cell.length_b   1.000
_cell.length_c   1.000
_cell.angle_alpha   90.00
_cell.angle_beta   90.00
_cell.angle_gamma   90.00
#
_symmetry.space_group_name_H-M   'P 1'
#
loop_
_entity.id
_entity.type
_entity.pdbx_description
1 polymer ?
#
loop_
_entity_poly.entity_id
_entity_poly.type
_entity_poly.pdbx_seq_one_letter_code
_entity_poly.pdbx_strand_id
1 'polypeptide(L)'
;MQYFNLLVTTLFLIVDRVFTQVSTGPGTFQVISANNKSIDVATFVPNGVTTSSQFVLAMHGLGDNGNGMRDSWISLANKYKYVILAPNFNDNWSGNYQLAGLDGPRSDWEIDVLDRVFDEAKKRYNST
;
A
#
# COMPACT_ATOMS: atom_id res chain seq x y z
N MET A 1 -50.64 -19.58 -7.33
CA MET A 1 -49.24 -20.05 -7.20
C MET A 1 -48.29 -18.94 -7.64
N GLN A 2 -48.02 -17.97 -6.76
CA GLN A 2 -47.26 -16.75 -7.10
C GLN A 2 -46.31 -16.35 -5.95
N TYR A 3 -45.76 -17.35 -5.25
CA TYR A 3 -44.81 -17.13 -4.15
C TYR A 3 -43.52 -17.94 -4.29
N PHE A 4 -43.44 -18.85 -5.25
CA PHE A 4 -42.28 -19.74 -5.40
C PHE A 4 -41.10 -19.10 -6.18
N ASN A 5 -41.36 -18.06 -6.97
CA ASN A 5 -40.32 -17.41 -7.78
C ASN A 5 -39.59 -16.26 -7.07
N LEU A 6 -40.05 -15.80 -5.89
CA LEU A 6 -39.41 -14.68 -5.21
C LEU A 6 -38.16 -15.11 -4.42
N LEU A 7 -38.14 -16.34 -3.88
CA LEU A 7 -37.02 -16.85 -3.08
C LEU A 7 -35.78 -17.18 -3.93
N VAL A 8 -35.96 -17.58 -5.19
CA VAL A 8 -34.84 -17.96 -6.07
C VAL A 8 -34.10 -16.73 -6.61
N THR A 9 -34.77 -15.58 -6.73
CA THR A 9 -34.12 -14.33 -7.18
C THR A 9 -33.41 -13.59 -6.04
N THR A 10 -33.84 -13.74 -4.78
CA THR A 10 -33.15 -13.10 -3.64
C THR A 10 -31.86 -13.83 -3.24
N LEU A 11 -31.77 -15.16 -3.48
CA LEU A 11 -30.57 -15.94 -3.15
C LEU A 11 -29.37 -15.61 -4.06
N PHE A 12 -29.60 -15.10 -5.27
CA PHE A 12 -28.53 -14.70 -6.20
C PHE A 12 -27.94 -13.32 -5.94
N LEU A 13 -28.58 -12.45 -5.15
CA LEU A 13 -28.06 -11.09 -4.87
C LEU A 13 -27.09 -11.02 -3.68
N ILE A 14 -26.86 -12.13 -2.97
CA ILE A 14 -25.97 -12.17 -1.80
C ILE A 14 -24.56 -12.69 -2.16
N VAL A 15 -24.38 -13.29 -3.35
CA VAL A 15 -23.11 -13.93 -3.72
C VAL A 15 -22.12 -12.98 -4.42
N ASP A 16 -22.58 -11.83 -4.92
CA ASP A 16 -21.73 -10.88 -5.66
C ASP A 16 -21.02 -9.84 -4.77
N ARG A 17 -20.74 -10.16 -3.50
CA ARG A 17 -19.52 -9.59 -2.91
C ARG A 17 -18.34 -10.30 -3.57
N VAL A 18 -17.97 -9.82 -4.75
CA VAL A 18 -16.65 -10.06 -5.32
C VAL A 18 -15.66 -9.52 -4.28
N PHE A 19 -15.22 -10.37 -3.37
CA PHE A 19 -14.02 -10.10 -2.60
C PHE A 19 -12.93 -9.97 -3.66
N THR A 20 -12.50 -8.73 -3.93
CA THR A 20 -11.27 -8.52 -4.68
C THR A 20 -10.18 -9.17 -3.85
N GLN A 21 -9.77 -10.37 -4.22
CA GLN A 21 -8.72 -11.08 -3.51
C GLN A 21 -7.47 -10.24 -3.69
N VAL A 22 -7.02 -9.60 -2.60
CA VAL A 22 -5.75 -8.90 -2.61
C VAL A 22 -4.67 -9.92 -2.96
N SER A 23 -3.95 -9.67 -4.06
CA SER A 23 -2.83 -10.52 -4.47
C SER A 23 -1.78 -10.57 -3.35
N THR A 24 -1.43 -11.76 -2.89
CA THR A 24 -0.40 -11.94 -1.87
C THR A 24 1.00 -11.98 -2.51
N GLY A 25 2.01 -11.71 -1.71
CA GLY A 25 3.41 -11.70 -2.13
C GLY A 25 3.96 -10.31 -2.43
N PRO A 26 5.11 -10.24 -3.12
CA PRO A 26 5.74 -8.97 -3.49
C PRO A 26 4.95 -8.25 -4.58
N GLY A 27 4.91 -6.93 -4.51
CA GLY A 27 4.34 -6.08 -5.56
C GLY A 27 4.95 -4.69 -5.56
N THR A 28 4.57 -3.86 -6.52
CA THR A 28 5.01 -2.46 -6.60
C THR A 28 3.85 -1.59 -7.05
N PHE A 29 3.81 -0.35 -6.56
CA PHE A 29 2.96 0.69 -7.14
C PHE A 29 3.65 2.05 -7.17
N GLN A 30 3.13 2.95 -7.99
CA GLN A 30 3.65 4.31 -8.09
C GLN A 30 2.73 5.33 -7.42
N VAL A 31 3.36 6.33 -6.81
CA VAL A 31 2.71 7.54 -6.30
C VAL A 31 3.32 8.74 -6.99
N ILE A 32 2.47 9.68 -7.39
CA ILE A 32 2.89 10.97 -7.93
C ILE A 32 2.73 12.05 -6.85
N SER A 33 3.81 12.79 -6.64
CA SER A 33 3.89 13.91 -5.69
C SER A 33 3.23 15.18 -6.22
N ALA A 34 3.18 16.22 -5.40
CA ALA A 34 2.66 17.53 -5.79
C ALA A 34 3.50 18.23 -6.88
N ASN A 35 4.79 17.91 -6.99
CA ASN A 35 5.72 18.44 -8.00
C ASN A 35 5.91 17.50 -9.20
N ASN A 36 4.97 16.57 -9.43
CA ASN A 36 4.99 15.58 -10.52
C ASN A 36 6.19 14.61 -10.51
N LYS A 37 6.84 14.40 -9.37
CA LYS A 37 7.83 13.33 -9.20
C LYS A 37 7.12 12.02 -8.89
N SER A 38 7.57 10.94 -9.52
CA SER A 38 7.08 9.59 -9.22
C SER A 38 7.96 8.92 -8.16
N ILE A 39 7.33 8.14 -7.29
CA ILE A 39 7.99 7.20 -6.37
C ILE A 39 7.43 5.81 -6.61
N ASP A 40 8.34 4.86 -6.77
CA ASP A 40 8.02 3.43 -6.66
C ASP A 40 7.93 3.03 -5.19
N VAL A 41 6.85 2.34 -4.83
CA VAL A 41 6.62 1.77 -3.51
C VAL A 41 6.68 0.26 -3.63
N ALA A 42 7.75 -0.34 -3.13
CA ALA A 42 7.85 -1.78 -3.00
C ALA A 42 6.91 -2.26 -1.88
N THR A 43 6.17 -3.33 -2.12
CA THR A 43 5.17 -3.84 -1.17
C THR A 43 5.36 -5.32 -0.89
N PHE A 44 4.80 -5.76 0.24
CA PHE A 44 4.58 -7.17 0.54
C PHE A 44 3.23 -7.36 1.20
N VAL A 45 2.42 -8.25 0.64
CA VAL A 45 1.16 -8.67 1.23
C VAL A 45 1.29 -10.11 1.73
N PRO A 46 1.37 -10.36 3.05
CA PRO A 46 1.44 -11.73 3.56
C PRO A 46 0.11 -12.46 3.38
N ASN A 47 0.13 -13.79 3.33
CA ASN A 47 -1.11 -14.58 3.34
C ASN A 47 -1.91 -14.32 4.64
N GLY A 48 -3.23 -14.17 4.50
CA GLY A 48 -4.15 -14.01 5.63
C GLY A 48 -4.29 -12.57 6.17
N VAL A 49 -3.91 -11.55 5.39
CA VAL A 49 -4.31 -10.16 5.69
C VAL A 49 -5.81 -9.99 5.58
N THR A 50 -6.34 -9.09 6.40
CA THR A 50 -7.75 -8.68 6.40
C THR A 50 -7.84 -7.16 6.25
N THR A 51 -9.04 -6.61 6.13
CA THR A 51 -9.26 -5.15 6.11
C THR A 51 -8.86 -4.46 7.42
N SER A 52 -8.59 -5.20 8.49
CA SER A 52 -8.08 -4.69 9.77
C SER A 52 -6.57 -4.86 9.93
N SER A 53 -5.89 -5.45 8.95
CA SER A 53 -4.42 -5.56 8.95
C SER A 53 -3.78 -4.18 8.89
N GLN A 54 -2.69 -4.02 9.63
CA GLN A 54 -1.95 -2.76 9.67
C GLN A 54 -1.01 -2.62 8.46
N PHE A 55 -0.61 -1.38 8.18
CA PHE A 55 0.47 -1.06 7.27
C PHE A 55 1.73 -0.72 8.06
N VAL A 56 2.89 -1.15 7.58
CA VAL A 56 4.20 -0.72 8.09
C VAL A 56 4.94 0.01 6.99
N LEU A 57 5.35 1.25 7.27
CA LEU A 57 6.30 2.00 6.45
C LEU A 57 7.73 1.53 6.76
N ALA A 58 8.39 0.94 5.77
CA ALA A 58 9.76 0.45 5.87
C ALA A 58 10.69 1.38 5.07
N MET A 59 11.26 2.36 5.77
CA MET A 59 12.12 3.41 5.21
C MET A 59 13.55 2.90 5.04
N HIS A 60 14.13 3.04 3.83
CA HIS A 60 15.51 2.63 3.57
C HIS A 60 16.52 3.59 4.23
N GLY A 61 17.80 3.20 4.27
CA GLY A 61 18.90 4.12 4.61
C GLY A 61 19.53 4.72 3.35
N LEU A 62 20.79 5.15 3.45
CA LEU A 62 21.60 5.76 2.38
C LEU A 62 21.77 4.95 1.07
N GLY A 63 21.22 3.73 0.98
CA GLY A 63 21.42 2.84 -0.16
C GLY A 63 20.25 2.81 -1.16
N ASP A 64 19.25 3.67 -1.01
CA ASP A 64 18.10 3.83 -1.92
C ASP A 64 17.48 2.52 -2.38
N ASN A 65 17.28 1.62 -1.41
CA ASN A 65 16.89 0.24 -1.67
C ASN A 65 15.58 -0.11 -0.96
N GLY A 66 14.47 0.41 -1.48
CA GLY A 66 13.13 0.07 -1.02
C GLY A 66 12.84 -1.44 -1.09
N ASN A 67 13.35 -2.16 -2.11
CA ASN A 67 13.15 -3.62 -2.22
C ASN A 67 13.87 -4.39 -1.11
N GLY A 68 15.14 -4.08 -0.87
CA GLY A 68 15.92 -4.71 0.21
C GLY A 68 15.36 -4.36 1.58
N MET A 69 14.88 -3.13 1.76
CA MET A 69 14.18 -2.75 2.97
C MET A 69 12.90 -3.57 3.13
N ARG A 70 12.04 -3.68 2.10
CA ARG A 70 10.85 -4.55 2.09
C ARG A 70 11.19 -6.00 2.44
N ASP A 71 12.22 -6.57 1.81
CA ASP A 71 12.63 -7.97 2.02
C ASP A 71 13.03 -8.25 3.47
N SER A 72 13.71 -7.30 4.12
CA SER A 72 14.15 -7.43 5.52
C SER A 72 12.99 -7.55 6.52
N TRP A 73 11.78 -7.09 6.17
CA TRP A 73 10.59 -7.14 7.02
C TRP A 73 9.67 -8.33 6.73
N ILE A 74 9.89 -9.11 5.65
CA ILE A 74 8.96 -10.18 5.19
C ILE A 74 8.67 -11.21 6.28
N SER A 75 9.68 -11.67 7.02
CA SER A 75 9.52 -12.67 8.07
C SER A 75 8.52 -12.20 9.15
N LEU A 76 8.66 -10.95 9.58
CA LEU A 76 7.79 -10.34 10.59
C LEU A 76 6.39 -10.05 10.02
N ALA A 77 6.28 -9.62 8.77
CA ALA A 77 4.99 -9.42 8.10
C ALA A 77 4.19 -10.73 8.02
N ASN A 78 4.84 -11.83 7.67
CA ASN A 78 4.21 -13.15 7.65
C ASN A 78 3.72 -13.59 9.03
N LYS A 79 4.46 -13.24 10.10
CA LYS A 79 4.11 -13.56 11.49
C LYS A 79 2.96 -12.71 12.03
N TYR A 80 3.00 -11.40 11.81
CA TYR A 80 2.08 -10.43 12.43
C TYR A 80 0.98 -9.92 11.51
N LYS A 81 0.97 -10.34 10.24
CA LYS A 81 -0.10 -10.07 9.26
C LYS A 81 -0.33 -8.58 8.98
N TYR A 82 0.76 -7.83 8.86
CA TYR A 82 0.75 -6.47 8.33
C TYR A 82 1.27 -6.42 6.90
N VAL A 83 0.82 -5.43 6.13
CA VAL A 83 1.31 -5.15 4.77
C VAL A 83 2.52 -4.22 4.86
N ILE A 84 3.58 -4.52 4.11
CA ILE A 84 4.77 -3.68 4.05
C ILE A 84 4.61 -2.67 2.91
N LEU A 85 4.93 -1.41 3.19
CA LEU A 85 5.05 -0.33 2.23
C LEU A 85 6.48 0.23 2.33
N ALA A 86 7.28 0.10 1.28
CA ALA A 86 8.66 0.59 1.25
C ALA A 86 8.83 1.56 0.07
N PRO A 87 8.52 2.85 0.27
CA PRO A 87 8.76 3.89 -0.72
C PRO A 87 10.26 3.98 -1.04
N ASN A 88 10.60 4.08 -2.31
CA ASN A 88 11.97 4.21 -2.77
C ASN A 88 12.27 5.67 -3.13
N PHE A 89 12.82 6.41 -2.18
CA PHE A 89 13.36 7.74 -2.42
C PHE A 89 14.77 7.59 -2.99
N ASN A 90 14.97 8.02 -4.23
CA ASN A 90 16.27 7.98 -4.90
C ASN A 90 16.82 9.38 -5.09
N ASP A 91 18.00 9.51 -5.69
CA ASP A 91 18.67 10.78 -6.00
C ASP A 91 17.80 11.83 -6.77
N ASN A 92 16.67 11.46 -7.37
CA ASN A 92 15.75 12.42 -7.99
C ASN A 92 14.90 13.20 -6.96
N TRP A 93 14.92 12.77 -5.70
CA TRP A 93 14.29 13.46 -4.58
C TRP A 93 15.27 14.47 -4.00
N SER A 94 14.92 15.75 -4.17
CA SER A 94 15.82 16.90 -4.05
C SER A 94 16.07 17.35 -2.61
N GLY A 95 15.95 16.44 -1.65
CA GLY A 95 16.03 16.74 -0.23
C GLY A 95 17.12 15.92 0.47
N ASN A 96 17.55 16.43 1.62
CA ASN A 96 18.15 15.57 2.61
C ASN A 96 17.08 14.58 3.07
N TYR A 97 17.11 13.35 2.53
CA TYR A 97 16.17 12.26 2.85
C TYR A 97 16.02 12.07 4.36
N GLN A 98 17.13 12.20 5.10
CA GLN A 98 17.16 12.09 6.56
C GLN A 98 16.41 13.23 7.26
N LEU A 99 16.22 14.35 6.58
CA LEU A 99 15.37 15.47 7.00
C LEU A 99 13.99 15.45 6.32
N ALA A 100 13.62 14.39 5.60
CA ALA A 100 12.36 14.28 4.87
C ALA A 100 12.10 15.44 3.88
N GLY A 101 13.16 16.06 3.36
CA GLY A 101 13.07 17.24 2.48
C GLY A 101 12.58 18.52 3.18
N LEU A 102 12.53 18.57 4.51
CA LEU A 102 12.04 19.72 5.29
C LEU A 102 12.92 20.97 5.16
N ASP A 103 14.15 20.81 4.66
CA ASP A 103 15.09 21.89 4.34
C ASP A 103 14.81 22.56 2.98
N GLY A 104 13.90 22.00 2.18
CA GLY A 104 13.47 22.51 0.88
C GLY A 104 12.09 23.18 0.87
N PRO A 105 11.59 23.58 -0.32
CA PRO A 105 10.22 24.09 -0.46
C PRO A 105 9.21 23.01 -0.10
N ARG A 106 8.04 23.43 0.43
CA ARG A 106 7.01 22.49 0.88
C ARG A 106 6.55 21.50 -0.22
N SER A 107 6.60 21.90 -1.48
CA SER A 107 6.27 21.03 -2.62
C SER A 107 7.16 19.79 -2.75
N ASP A 108 8.32 19.79 -2.10
CA ASP A 108 9.35 18.75 -2.17
C ASP A 108 9.40 17.90 -0.90
N TRP A 109 8.56 18.22 0.10
CA TRP A 109 8.54 17.50 1.37
C TRP A 109 8.13 16.04 1.16
N GLU A 110 9.00 15.13 1.61
CA GLU A 110 8.80 13.68 1.47
C GLU A 110 7.65 13.18 2.36
N ILE A 111 7.39 13.88 3.48
CA ILE A 111 6.28 13.55 4.38
C ILE A 111 4.92 13.63 3.67
N ASP A 112 4.72 14.59 2.76
CA ASP A 112 3.48 14.74 1.99
C ASP A 112 3.32 13.60 0.97
N VAL A 113 4.41 12.93 0.59
CA VAL A 113 4.35 11.69 -0.22
C VAL A 113 3.89 10.52 0.62
N LEU A 114 4.39 10.39 1.86
CA LEU A 114 4.02 9.29 2.74
C LEU A 114 2.50 9.23 2.96
N ASP A 115 1.85 10.39 3.09
CA ASP A 115 0.37 10.47 3.15
C ASP A 115 -0.30 9.88 1.90
N ARG A 116 0.21 10.21 0.71
CA ARG A 116 -0.30 9.67 -0.57
C ARG A 116 -0.05 8.17 -0.69
N VAL A 117 1.09 7.67 -0.19
CA VAL A 117 1.39 6.24 -0.12
C VAL A 117 0.35 5.52 0.73
N PHE A 118 0.00 6.06 1.90
CA PHE A 118 -1.05 5.50 2.74
C PHE A 118 -2.43 5.54 2.08
N ASP A 119 -2.79 6.65 1.43
CA ASP A 119 -4.05 6.77 0.73
C ASP A 119 -4.20 5.76 -0.40
N GLU A 120 -3.15 5.56 -1.20
CA GLU A 120 -3.14 4.54 -2.24
C GLU A 120 -3.15 3.12 -1.66
N ALA A 121 -2.41 2.86 -0.58
CA ALA A 121 -2.43 1.56 0.10
C ALA A 121 -3.83 1.22 0.65
N LYS A 122 -4.53 2.17 1.26
CA LYS A 122 -5.91 1.98 1.75
C LYS A 122 -6.84 1.59 0.59
N LYS A 123 -6.80 2.30 -0.54
CA LYS A 123 -7.63 1.98 -1.71
C LYS A 123 -7.36 0.57 -2.26
N ARG A 124 -6.09 0.15 -2.24
CA ARG A 124 -5.64 -1.14 -2.80
C ARG A 124 -5.94 -2.33 -1.92
N TYR A 125 -5.78 -2.17 -0.60
CA TYR A 125 -5.74 -3.29 0.34
C TYR A 125 -6.90 -3.32 1.33
N ASN A 126 -7.57 -2.19 1.53
CA ASN A 126 -8.78 -2.10 2.33
C ASN A 126 -9.96 -1.80 1.39
N SER A 127 -10.44 -2.83 0.70
CA SER A 127 -11.72 -2.75 -0.01
C SER A 127 -12.84 -2.48 1.00
N THR A 128 -13.26 -1.22 1.11
CA THR A 128 -14.56 -0.84 1.69
C THR A 128 -15.71 -1.37 0.85
#